data_AF-A0A9X1Z4M5-F1
#
_entry.id   AF-A0A9X1Z4M5-F1
#
_cell.length_a   1.000
_cell.length_b   1.000
_cell.length_c   1.000
_cell.angle_alpha   90.00
_cell.angle_beta   90.00
_cell.angle_gamma   90.00
#
_symmetry.space_group_name_H-M   'P 1'
#
loop_
_entity.id
_entity.type
_entity.pdbx_description
1 polymer ?
#
loop_
_entity_poly.entity_id
_entity_poly.type
_entity_poly.pdbx_seq_one_letter_code
_entity_poly.pdbx_strand_id
1 'polypeptide(L)'
;MIKFSYLLNQDNIELQASNWCGLERVFINGKVVSRKFNFGLQSMHDVLLDNGKKCRFQLIADPQTSLISCRIYKQNQLITILKQGKKQLQKSQFMIESGFVIVCVSMLSMYLLS
;
A
#
# COMPACT_ATOMS: atom_id res chain seq x y z
N MET A 1 -5.23 -1.18 -4.35
CA MET A 1 -4.09 -1.83 -3.66
C MET A 1 -3.43 -0.80 -2.77
N ILE A 2 -3.08 -1.16 -1.53
CA ILE A 2 -2.46 -0.25 -0.55
C ILE A 2 -0.94 -0.33 -0.73
N LYS A 3 -0.26 0.81 -0.66
CA LYS A 3 1.18 0.92 -0.84
C LYS A 3 1.77 1.82 0.23
N PHE A 4 2.74 1.30 0.96
CA PHE A 4 3.56 2.06 1.89
C PHE A 4 4.98 2.11 1.34
N SER A 5 5.48 3.30 1.07
CA SER A 5 6.86 3.51 0.60
C SER A 5 7.63 4.31 1.65
N TYR A 6 8.86 3.90 1.93
CA TYR A 6 9.72 4.55 2.90
C TYR A 6 11.19 4.38 2.53
N LEU A 7 11.94 5.49 2.57
CA LEU A 7 13.39 5.45 2.40
C LEU A 7 14.03 5.21 3.77
N LEU A 8 14.55 4.00 4.00
CA LEU A 8 15.25 3.65 5.23
C LEU A 8 16.75 3.63 5.00
N ASN A 9 17.44 4.64 5.50
CA ASN A 9 18.85 4.93 5.18
C ASN A 9 19.01 5.20 3.67
N GLN A 10 19.37 4.18 2.88
CA GLN A 10 19.55 4.25 1.42
C GLN A 10 18.71 3.21 0.69
N ASP A 11 17.96 2.39 1.42
CA ASP A 11 17.09 1.35 0.86
C ASP A 11 15.69 1.91 0.64
N ASN A 12 15.20 1.82 -0.59
CA ASN A 12 13.81 2.10 -0.89
C ASN A 12 12.97 0.88 -0.53
N ILE A 13 12.13 1.02 0.48
CA ILE A 13 11.28 -0.05 0.96
C ILE A 13 9.85 0.22 0.55
N GLU A 14 9.25 -0.75 -0.12
CA GLU A 14 7.83 -0.70 -0.49
C GLU A 14 7.11 -1.93 0.07
N LEU A 15 6.01 -1.68 0.79
CA LEU A 15 5.08 -2.72 1.20
C LEU A 15 3.77 -2.53 0.46
N GLN A 16 3.38 -3.57 -0.27
CA GLN A 16 2.09 -3.64 -0.96
C GLN A 16 1.17 -4.62 -0.25
N ALA A 17 -0.06 -4.20 0.00
CA ALA A 17 -1.09 -5.07 0.55
C ALA A 17 -2.38 -4.99 -0.28
N SER A 18 -2.95 -6.16 -0.53
CA SER A 18 -4.29 -6.30 -1.08
C SER A 18 -5.27 -5.97 0.05
N ASN A 19 -5.62 -4.69 0.17
CA ASN A 19 -6.62 -4.18 1.10
C ASN A 19 -6.44 -4.69 2.56
N TRP A 20 -7.55 -4.99 3.25
CA TRP A 20 -7.65 -5.47 4.62
C TRP A 20 -7.34 -6.97 4.77
N CYS A 21 -7.50 -7.75 3.71
CA CYS A 21 -7.20 -9.18 3.67
C CYS A 21 -6.74 -9.59 2.26
N GLY A 22 -5.63 -10.31 2.19
CA GLY A 22 -5.15 -10.89 0.95
C GLY A 22 -3.64 -10.90 0.83
N LEU A 23 -3.16 -10.73 -0.41
CA LEU A 23 -1.75 -10.83 -0.73
C LEU A 23 -0.98 -9.59 -0.28
N GLU A 24 0.09 -9.83 0.46
CA GLU A 24 1.06 -8.86 0.96
C GLU A 24 2.44 -9.16 0.33
N ARG A 25 3.14 -8.10 -0.07
CA ARG A 25 4.48 -8.17 -0.67
C ARG A 25 5.37 -7.07 -0.11
N VAL A 26 6.61 -7.41 0.21
CA VAL A 26 7.65 -6.44 0.60
C VAL A 26 8.71 -6.42 -0.48
N PHE A 27 9.07 -5.20 -0.87
CA PHE A 27 10.11 -4.91 -1.83
C PHE A 27 11.21 -4.10 -1.14
N ILE A 28 12.46 -4.45 -1.41
CA ILE A 28 13.64 -3.64 -1.07
C ILE A 28 14.33 -3.34 -2.39
N ASN A 29 14.54 -2.06 -2.69
CA ASN A 29 15.20 -1.61 -3.92
C ASN A 29 14.55 -2.22 -5.19
N GLY A 30 13.22 -2.35 -5.18
CA GLY A 30 12.43 -2.93 -6.28
C GLY A 30 12.38 -4.46 -6.34
N LYS A 31 13.15 -5.18 -5.52
CA LYS A 31 13.18 -6.64 -5.46
C LYS A 31 12.22 -7.17 -4.40
N VAL A 32 11.38 -8.16 -4.75
CA VAL A 32 10.52 -8.86 -3.78
C VAL A 32 11.37 -9.66 -2.81
N VAL A 33 11.31 -9.31 -1.53
CA VAL A 33 12.03 -10.00 -0.44
C VAL A 33 11.09 -10.78 0.48
N SER A 34 9.79 -10.49 0.44
CA SER A 34 8.79 -11.24 1.18
C SER A 34 7.45 -11.24 0.47
N ARG A 35 6.73 -12.36 0.56
CA ARG A 35 5.40 -12.54 0.00
C ARG A 35 4.58 -13.40 0.95
N LYS A 36 3.38 -12.96 1.31
CA LYS A 36 2.49 -13.67 2.25
C LYS A 36 1.04 -13.43 1.89
N PHE A 37 0.18 -14.40 2.19
CA PHE A 37 -1.27 -14.16 2.26
C PHE A 37 -1.66 -13.97 3.72
N ASN A 38 -2.37 -12.88 4.01
CA ASN A 38 -2.86 -12.56 5.33
C ASN A 38 -4.39 -12.43 5.29
N PHE A 39 -5.07 -13.12 6.21
CA PHE A 39 -6.52 -13.05 6.38
C PHE A 39 -6.92 -12.41 7.71
N GLY A 40 -5.95 -12.04 8.56
CA GLY A 40 -6.17 -11.41 9.85
C GLY A 40 -5.99 -9.90 9.82
N LEU A 41 -6.39 -9.23 10.91
CA LEU A 41 -6.22 -7.78 11.09
C LEU A 41 -4.77 -7.35 11.28
N GLN A 42 -3.86 -8.29 11.52
CA GLN A 42 -2.45 -8.02 11.73
C GLN A 42 -1.58 -9.04 11.00
N SER A 43 -0.50 -8.56 10.40
CA SER A 43 0.55 -9.41 9.83
C SER A 43 1.94 -8.85 10.12
N MET A 44 2.95 -9.70 9.89
CA MET A 44 4.35 -9.33 10.03
C MET A 44 5.18 -9.91 8.88
N HIS A 45 6.18 -9.15 8.45
CA HIS A 45 7.25 -9.58 7.57
C HIS A 45 8.59 -9.25 8.20
N ASP A 46 9.38 -10.28 8.48
CA ASP A 46 10.78 -10.14 8.89
C ASP A 46 11.68 -10.29 7.65
N VAL A 47 12.51 -9.28 7.38
CA VAL A 47 13.40 -9.23 6.22
C VAL A 47 14.79 -8.74 6.61
N LEU A 48 15.76 -8.97 5.74
CA LEU A 48 17.11 -8.41 5.85
C LEU A 48 17.24 -7.25 4.87
N LEU A 49 17.77 -6.13 5.35
CA LEU A 49 18.22 -5.02 4.50
C LEU A 49 19.51 -5.40 3.77
N ASP A 50 19.90 -4.63 2.76
CA ASP A 50 21.11 -4.89 1.96
C ASP A 50 22.39 -4.85 2.81
N ASN A 51 22.38 -4.10 3.92
CA ASN A 51 23.45 -4.08 4.91
C ASN A 51 23.41 -5.24 5.93
N GLY A 52 22.55 -6.25 5.73
CA GLY A 52 22.40 -7.42 6.59
C GLY A 52 21.63 -7.18 7.89
N LYS A 53 21.14 -5.96 8.16
CA LYS A 53 20.38 -5.67 9.39
C LYS A 53 18.94 -6.17 9.25
N LYS A 54 18.41 -6.76 10.33
CA LYS A 54 17.02 -7.19 10.42
C LYS A 54 16.06 -5.99 10.46
N CYS A 55 15.04 -6.06 9.62
CA CYS A 55 13.93 -5.11 9.56
C CYS A 55 12.61 -5.88 9.64
N ARG A 56 11.65 -5.36 10.41
CA ARG A 56 10.31 -5.93 10.58
C ARG A 56 9.26 -4.94 10.12
N PHE A 57 8.38 -5.40 9.26
CA PHE A 57 7.18 -4.68 8.84
C PHE A 57 5.98 -5.31 9.53
N GLN A 58 5.25 -4.52 10.30
CA GLN A 58 4.01 -4.96 10.94
C GLN A 58 2.84 -4.19 10.32
N LEU A 59 1.93 -4.89 9.67
CA LEU A 59 0.67 -4.31 9.20
C LEU A 59 -0.41 -4.50 10.24
N ILE A 60 -1.19 -3.46 10.46
CA ILE A 60 -2.34 -3.45 11.36
C ILE A 60 -3.49 -2.75 10.68
N ALA A 61 -4.60 -3.45 10.50
CA ALA A 61 -5.88 -2.90 10.08
C ALA A 61 -6.72 -2.57 11.32
N ASP A 62 -7.08 -1.30 11.49
CA ASP A 62 -7.88 -0.82 12.63
C ASP A 62 -9.38 -0.81 12.25
N PRO A 63 -10.21 -1.71 12.84
CA PRO A 63 -11.61 -1.90 12.44
C PRO A 63 -12.48 -0.71 12.79
N GLN A 64 -12.09 0.10 13.76
CA GLN A 64 -12.86 1.26 14.19
C GLN A 64 -12.62 2.45 13.25
N THR A 65 -11.36 2.69 12.87
CA THR A 65 -11.00 3.88 12.09
C THR A 65 -10.91 3.63 10.58
N SER A 66 -11.00 2.37 10.13
CA SER A 66 -10.77 1.98 8.73
C SER A 66 -9.40 2.42 8.19
N LEU A 67 -8.42 2.60 9.10
CA LEU A 67 -7.03 2.90 8.77
C LEU A 67 -6.24 1.60 8.72
N ILE A 68 -5.29 1.55 7.79
CA ILE A 68 -4.22 0.55 7.80
C ILE A 68 -2.93 1.25 8.16
N SER A 69 -2.22 0.69 9.14
CA SER A 69 -0.94 1.19 9.61
C SER A 69 0.16 0.19 9.28
N CYS A 70 1.27 0.67 8.76
CA CYS A 70 2.51 -0.08 8.59
C CYS A 70 3.54 0.46 9.59
N ARG A 71 3.90 -0.36 10.58
CA ARG A 71 4.97 -0.06 11.53
C ARG A 71 6.26 -0.69 11.05
N ILE A 72 7.33 0.11 11.00
CA ILE A 72 8.64 -0.33 10.53
C ILE A 72 9.60 -0.37 11.72
N TYR A 73 10.18 -1.53 11.99
CA TYR A 73 11.16 -1.72 13.04
C TYR A 73 12.51 -2.11 12.44
N LYS A 74 13.60 -1.52 12.94
CA LYS A 74 14.98 -1.92 12.59
C LYS A 74 15.67 -2.37 13.87
N GLN A 75 16.20 -3.60 13.87
CA GLN A 75 16.84 -4.19 15.07
C GLN A 75 15.95 -4.07 16.32
N ASN A 76 14.66 -4.43 16.18
CA ASN A 76 13.61 -4.34 17.21
C ASN A 76 13.25 -2.91 17.71
N GLN A 77 13.83 -1.86 17.14
CA GLN A 77 13.46 -0.48 17.45
C GLN A 77 12.44 0.04 16.43
N LEU A 78 11.35 0.63 16.91
CA LEU A 78 10.37 1.28 16.05
C LEU A 78 10.99 2.52 15.41
N ILE A 79 11.04 2.55 14.09
CA ILE A 79 11.59 3.68 13.33
C ILE A 79 10.48 4.62 12.90
N THR A 80 9.38 4.08 12.40
CA THR A 80 8.25 4.89 11.94
C THR A 80 6.94 4.12 11.89
N ILE A 81 5.84 4.86 11.83
CA ILE A 81 4.49 4.36 11.61
C ILE A 81 3.89 5.14 10.44
N LEU A 82 3.63 4.42 9.35
CA LEU A 82 2.91 4.95 8.20
C LEU A 82 1.44 4.58 8.32
N LYS A 83 0.54 5.52 8.05
CA LYS A 83 -0.91 5.30 8.12
C LYS A 83 -1.55 5.66 6.78
N GLN A 84 -2.47 4.83 6.31
CA GLN A 84 -3.25 5.07 5.10
C GLN A 84 -4.71 4.70 5.35
N GLY A 85 -5.64 5.61 5.03
CA GLY A 85 -7.08 5.40 5.25
C GLY A 85 -7.84 5.00 3.99
N LYS A 86 -8.95 4.27 4.16
CA LYS A 86 -9.88 3.92 3.06
C LYS A 86 -10.35 5.14 2.25
N LYS A 87 -10.62 6.28 2.90
CA LYS A 87 -11.13 7.50 2.24
C LYS A 87 -10.17 8.06 1.19
N GLN A 88 -8.86 7.95 1.39
CA GLN A 88 -7.86 8.46 0.44
C GLN A 88 -7.83 7.60 -0.83
N LEU A 89 -8.03 6.28 -0.69
CA LEU A 89 -8.09 5.34 -1.81
C LEU A 89 -9.42 5.45 -2.56
N GLN A 90 -10.55 5.55 -1.86
CA GLN A 90 -11.87 5.74 -2.47
C GLN A 90 -11.95 7.07 -3.23
N LYS A 91 -11.42 8.16 -2.69
CA LYS A 91 -11.39 9.46 -3.38
C LYS A 91 -10.58 9.41 -4.67
N SER A 92 -9.44 8.70 -4.67
CA SER A 92 -8.64 8.49 -5.87
C SER A 92 -9.37 7.67 -6.93
N GLN A 93 -10.06 6.60 -6.54
CA GLN A 93 -10.83 5.75 -7.47
C GLN A 93 -12.01 6.52 -8.08
N PHE A 94 -12.77 7.23 -7.25
CA PHE A 94 -13.91 8.03 -7.70
C PHE A 94 -13.51 9.13 -8.69
N MET A 95 -12.37 9.80 -8.50
CA MET A 95 -11.90 10.82 -9.45
C MET A 95 -11.52 10.22 -10.81
N ILE A 96 -10.93 9.02 -10.83
CA ILE A 96 -10.56 8.33 -12.08
C ILE A 96 -11.82 7.84 -12.81
N GLU A 97 -12.77 7.24 -12.08
CA GLU A 97 -14.03 6.74 -12.63
C GLU A 97 -14.88 7.89 -13.21
N SER A 98 -14.98 9.01 -12.49
CA SER A 98 -15.72 10.18 -12.96
C SER A 98 -15.10 10.79 -14.22
N GLY A 99 -13.76 10.82 -14.32
CA GLY A 99 -13.06 11.28 -15.51
C GLY A 99 -13.35 10.42 -16.74
N PHE A 100 -13.40 9.10 -16.58
CA PHE A 100 -13.67 8.17 -17.67
C PHE A 100 -15.10 8.32 -18.22
N VAL A 101 -16.10 8.48 -17.33
CA VAL A 101 -17.49 8.71 -17.73
C VAL A 101 -17.63 9.99 -18.56
N ILE A 102 -16.99 11.08 -18.15
CA ILE A 102 -17.03 12.37 -18.88
C ILE A 102 -16.46 12.20 -20.29
N VAL A 103 -15.35 11.49 -20.45
CA VAL A 103 -14.73 11.23 -21.77
C VAL A 103 -15.63 10.36 -22.65
N CYS A 104 -16.26 9.33 -22.09
CA CYS A 104 -17.19 8.49 -22.87
C CYS A 104 -18.43 9.27 -23.32
N VAL A 105 -18.99 10.10 -22.44
CA VAL A 105 -20.16 10.94 -22.77
C VAL A 105 -19.80 12.00 -23.81
N SER A 106 -18.63 12.62 -23.72
CA SER A 106 -18.20 13.62 -24.72
C SER A 106 -17.91 13.02 -26.09
N MET A 107 -17.36 11.81 -26.15
CA MET A 107 -17.17 11.09 -27.42
C MET A 107 -18.51 10.69 -28.05
N LEU A 108 -19.46 10.22 -27.24
CA LEU A 108 -20.81 9.88 -27.71
C LEU A 108 -21.56 11.11 -28.22
N SER A 109 -21.47 12.25 -27.54
CA SER A 109 -22.12 13.48 -27.98
C SER A 109 -21.52 14.03 -29.27
N MET A 110 -20.19 13.98 -29.45
CA MET A 110 -19.55 14.34 -30.71
C MET A 110 -19.96 13.41 -31.86
N TYR A 111 -20.09 12.10 -31.60
CA TYR A 111 -20.55 11.15 -32.62
C TYR A 111 -22.01 11.40 -33.04
N LEU A 112 -22.88 11.80 -32.09
CA LEU A 112 -24.29 12.12 -32.37
C LEU A 112 -24.49 13.48 -33.07
N LEU A 113 -23.51 14.38 -32.98
CA LEU A 113 -23.51 15.70 -33.63
C LEU A 113 -22.81 15.69 -35.00
N SER A 114 -22.15 14.59 -35.36
CA SER A 114 -21.54 14.31 -36.67
C SER A 114 -22.55 13.72 -37.65
#